data_AF-A0A7H0F2Q2-F1
#
_entry.id   AF-A0A7H0F2Q2-F1
#
_cell.length_a   1.000
_cell.length_b   1.000
_cell.length_c   1.000
_cell.angle_alpha   90.00
_cell.angle_beta   90.00
_cell.angle_gamma   90.00
#
_symmetry.space_group_name_H-M   'P 1'
#
loop_
_entity.id
_entity.type
_entity.pdbx_description
1 polymer ?
#
loop_
_entity_poly.entity_id
_entity_poly.type
_entity_poly.pdbx_seq_one_letter_code
_entity_poly.pdbx_strand_id
1 'polypeptide(L)'
;MLTNWRNFLKNAGEWRGSFTRISSQGEILDSTLSILNLEAINNNETVLFRLRRFQGHDYDSPVIQDYQQEYTSLAKENIFFETGAFSKGTVQLAPFAEFGAEYGFVHENRRSRLVQLYNKEGELIGLTLIREFRSFTDAQERPQLTVEQLIGKWQGISHTVYSDLRPSNKETTYLEIKRLDNGYLEKQQLFAGEETIFLGKIVNNRLIFAPSSKQQSNQNLNYEEVLLPDGVSSNLPPKLERRKEFFTEAAWLVKDTERQRLIRSYNAQGEWISSSHIVEIKMA
;
A
#
# COMPACT_ATOMS: atom_id res chain seq x y z
N MET A 1 8.22 20.14 -3.47
CA MET A 1 8.35 19.64 -4.86
C MET A 1 9.71 19.00 -5.13
N LEU A 2 10.84 19.71 -4.91
CA LEU A 2 12.20 19.16 -5.09
C LEU A 2 12.46 17.85 -4.32
N THR A 3 12.00 17.76 -3.07
CA THR A 3 12.15 16.54 -2.25
C THR A 3 11.33 15.37 -2.77
N ASN A 4 10.09 15.61 -3.21
CA ASN A 4 9.21 14.58 -3.78
C ASN A 4 9.80 13.99 -5.07
N TRP A 5 10.33 14.84 -5.95
CA TRP A 5 11.02 14.41 -7.17
C TRP A 5 12.27 13.57 -6.86
N ARG A 6 13.10 14.01 -5.91
CA ARG A 6 14.27 13.23 -5.45
C ARG A 6 13.88 11.86 -4.88
N ASN A 7 12.76 11.78 -4.16
CA ASN A 7 12.24 10.52 -3.65
C ASN A 7 11.70 9.63 -4.78
N PHE A 8 11.04 10.20 -5.79
CA PHE A 8 10.64 9.47 -6.99
C PHE A 8 11.85 8.86 -7.72
N LEU A 9 12.94 9.60 -7.87
CA LEU A 9 14.17 9.11 -8.53
C LEU A 9 14.78 7.87 -7.84
N LYS A 10 14.46 7.57 -6.57
CA LYS A 10 14.88 6.32 -5.91
C LYS A 10 14.27 5.07 -6.56
N ASN A 11 13.21 5.24 -7.35
CA ASN A 11 12.59 4.18 -8.15
C ASN A 11 13.28 3.93 -9.50
N ALA A 12 14.29 4.72 -9.88
CA ALA A 12 14.99 4.55 -11.15
C ALA A 12 15.63 3.16 -11.30
N GLY A 13 15.63 2.66 -12.53
CA GLY A 13 16.18 1.36 -12.94
C GLY A 13 15.17 0.45 -13.63
N GLU A 14 15.67 -0.72 -14.05
CA GLU A 14 14.86 -1.79 -14.65
C GLU A 14 14.37 -2.77 -13.57
N TRP A 15 13.06 -2.88 -13.45
CA TRP A 15 12.34 -3.74 -12.52
C TRP A 15 11.62 -4.85 -13.27
N ARG A 16 11.94 -6.11 -12.95
CA ARG A 16 11.31 -7.31 -13.50
C ARG A 16 10.38 -7.90 -12.48
N GLY A 17 9.21 -8.36 -12.88
CA GLY A 17 8.20 -8.79 -11.93
C GLY A 17 6.92 -9.30 -12.56
N SER A 18 5.85 -9.26 -11.80
CA SER A 18 4.52 -9.64 -12.27
C SER A 18 3.43 -8.73 -11.74
N PHE A 19 2.37 -8.53 -12.52
CA PHE A 19 1.11 -7.95 -12.09
C PHE A 19 0.14 -9.10 -11.80
N THR A 20 -0.18 -9.32 -10.54
CA THR A 20 -1.02 -10.42 -10.08
C THR A 20 -2.38 -9.88 -9.67
N ARG A 21 -3.45 -10.28 -10.36
CA ARG A 21 -4.82 -9.87 -10.01
C ARG A 21 -5.36 -10.76 -8.91
N ILE A 22 -5.99 -10.13 -7.93
CA ILE A 22 -6.52 -10.78 -6.74
C ILE A 22 -7.99 -10.35 -6.58
N SER A 23 -8.87 -11.30 -6.27
CA SER A 23 -10.29 -11.02 -6.03
C SER A 23 -10.50 -10.16 -4.77
N SER A 24 -11.70 -9.62 -4.59
CA SER A 24 -12.05 -8.94 -3.32
C SER A 24 -11.99 -9.90 -2.11
N GLN A 25 -12.08 -11.20 -2.35
CA GLN A 25 -11.93 -12.31 -1.40
C GLN A 25 -10.47 -12.75 -1.20
N GLY A 26 -9.50 -12.12 -1.89
CA GLY A 26 -8.08 -12.34 -1.64
C GLY A 26 -7.52 -13.56 -2.37
N GLU A 27 -8.25 -14.09 -3.35
CA GLU A 27 -7.85 -15.23 -4.16
C GLU A 27 -7.08 -14.75 -5.39
N ILE A 28 -5.99 -15.43 -5.74
CA ILE A 28 -5.21 -15.11 -6.95
C ILE A 28 -6.00 -15.57 -8.18
N LEU A 29 -6.21 -14.66 -9.13
CA LEU A 29 -6.96 -14.92 -10.36
C LEU A 29 -6.04 -15.20 -11.53
N ASP A 30 -5.11 -14.28 -11.80
CA ASP A 30 -4.12 -14.39 -12.87
C ASP A 30 -2.84 -13.64 -12.49
N SER A 31 -1.77 -13.88 -13.24
CA SER A 31 -0.51 -13.16 -13.11
C SER A 31 0.13 -12.95 -14.47
N THR A 32 0.54 -11.70 -14.75
CA THR A 32 1.16 -11.31 -16.02
C THR A 32 2.57 -10.80 -15.75
N LEU A 33 3.57 -11.41 -16.40
CA LEU A 33 4.95 -10.95 -16.29
C LEU A 33 5.14 -9.55 -16.87
N SER A 34 6.06 -8.79 -16.29
CA SER A 34 6.30 -7.41 -16.67
C SER A 34 7.74 -6.97 -16.47
N ILE A 35 8.17 -6.04 -17.33
CA ILE A 35 9.38 -5.25 -17.13
C ILE A 35 9.00 -3.77 -17.11
N LEU A 36 9.32 -3.10 -16.00
CA LEU A 36 9.13 -1.67 -15.80
C LEU A 36 10.50 -0.99 -15.74
N ASN A 37 10.75 -0.07 -16.66
CA ASN A 37 11.97 0.75 -16.65
C ASN A 37 11.63 2.20 -16.29
N LEU A 38 12.41 2.77 -15.38
CA LEU A 38 12.40 4.19 -15.03
C LEU A 38 13.81 4.74 -15.25
N GLU A 39 14.00 5.46 -16.36
CA GLU A 39 15.30 6.01 -16.74
C GLU A 39 15.32 7.52 -16.50
N ALA A 40 16.19 7.97 -15.61
CA ALA A 40 16.40 9.39 -15.36
C ALA A 40 17.39 9.95 -16.39
N ILE A 41 16.98 10.97 -17.13
CA ILE A 41 17.77 11.65 -18.17
C ILE A 41 17.84 13.15 -17.87
N ASN A 42 18.58 13.91 -18.69
CA ASN A 42 18.68 15.37 -18.59
C ASN A 42 19.03 15.82 -17.15
N ASN A 43 20.14 15.31 -16.61
CA ASN A 43 20.57 15.59 -15.23
C ASN A 43 19.49 15.27 -14.16
N ASN A 44 18.72 14.21 -14.39
CA ASN A 44 17.61 13.76 -13.54
C ASN A 44 16.41 14.72 -13.49
N GLU A 45 16.24 15.62 -14.47
CA GLU A 45 15.06 16.50 -14.57
C GLU A 45 13.90 15.83 -15.31
N THR A 46 14.16 14.74 -16.02
CA THR A 46 13.16 13.98 -16.77
C THR A 46 13.31 12.50 -16.46
N VAL A 47 12.18 11.79 -16.33
CA VAL A 47 12.17 10.32 -16.19
C VAL A 47 11.33 9.71 -17.31
N LEU A 48 11.97 8.83 -18.09
CA LEU A 48 11.31 7.99 -19.07
C LEU A 48 10.79 6.73 -18.39
N PHE A 49 9.47 6.58 -18.36
CA PHE A 49 8.78 5.40 -17.89
C PHE A 49 8.42 4.51 -19.08
N ARG A 50 8.73 3.21 -18.97
CA ARG A 50 8.27 2.19 -19.91
C ARG A 50 7.81 0.96 -19.16
N LEU A 51 6.60 0.50 -19.45
CA LEU A 51 6.04 -0.74 -18.94
C LEU A 51 5.77 -1.70 -20.09
N ARG A 52 6.40 -2.87 -20.04
CA ARG A 52 6.13 -4.00 -20.94
C ARG A 52 5.47 -5.13 -20.17
N ARG A 53 4.44 -5.75 -20.75
CA ARG A 53 3.78 -6.96 -20.23
C ARG A 53 3.84 -8.08 -21.26
N PHE A 54 3.95 -9.31 -20.80
CA PHE A 54 4.27 -10.48 -21.63
C PHE A 54 3.13 -11.51 -21.60
N GLN A 55 2.88 -12.20 -22.73
CA GLN A 55 1.79 -13.17 -22.86
C GLN A 55 2.03 -14.49 -22.10
N GLY A 56 3.29 -14.86 -21.91
CA GLY A 56 3.69 -16.17 -21.39
C GLY A 56 4.28 -16.14 -19.99
N HIS A 57 4.98 -17.23 -19.65
CA HIS A 57 5.61 -17.44 -18.34
C HIS A 57 7.11 -17.08 -18.32
N ASP A 58 7.61 -16.46 -19.39
CA ASP A 58 8.98 -15.97 -19.50
C ASP A 58 9.03 -14.58 -20.16
N TYR A 59 10.22 -13.96 -20.11
CA TYR A 59 10.48 -12.65 -20.70
C TYR A 59 10.87 -12.70 -22.19
N ASP A 60 10.98 -13.89 -22.77
CA ASP A 60 11.25 -14.09 -24.20
C ASP A 60 9.94 -14.19 -25.02
N SER A 61 8.81 -14.37 -24.33
CA SER A 61 7.46 -14.38 -24.87
C SER A 61 7.08 -13.04 -25.54
N PRO A 62 6.09 -13.02 -26.46
CA PRO A 62 5.61 -11.79 -27.07
C PRO A 62 5.12 -10.75 -26.05
N VAL A 63 5.45 -9.49 -26.31
CA VAL A 63 4.94 -8.34 -25.56
C VAL A 63 3.49 -8.09 -25.97
N ILE A 64 2.58 -8.15 -24.99
CA ILE A 64 1.13 -7.89 -25.19
C ILE A 64 0.75 -6.44 -24.92
N GLN A 65 1.61 -5.71 -24.22
CA GLN A 65 1.43 -4.29 -23.94
C GLN A 65 2.79 -3.63 -23.78
N ASP A 66 3.00 -2.51 -24.47
CA ASP A 66 4.17 -1.64 -24.33
C ASP A 66 3.67 -0.21 -24.19
N TYR A 67 3.76 0.32 -22.98
CA TYR A 67 3.31 1.66 -22.65
C TYR A 67 4.50 2.51 -22.23
N GLN A 68 4.58 3.73 -22.76
CA GLN A 68 5.63 4.68 -22.45
C GLN A 68 5.02 6.02 -22.02
N GLN A 69 5.67 6.67 -21.06
CA GLN A 69 5.33 8.00 -20.60
C GLN A 69 6.58 8.74 -20.18
N GLU A 70 6.59 10.06 -20.40
CA GLU A 70 7.60 10.95 -19.85
C GLU A 70 7.07 11.67 -18.61
N TYR A 71 7.89 11.76 -17.58
CA TYR A 71 7.65 12.61 -16.41
C TYR A 71 8.67 13.74 -16.38
N THR A 72 8.19 14.98 -16.39
CA THR A 72 8.95 16.20 -16.08
C THR A 72 8.47 16.87 -14.80
N SER A 73 7.36 16.37 -14.25
CA SER A 73 6.78 16.79 -12.98
C SER A 73 5.91 15.66 -12.41
N LEU A 74 5.48 15.80 -11.16
CA LEU A 74 4.58 14.86 -10.50
C LEU A 74 3.28 15.57 -10.15
N ALA A 75 2.16 14.88 -10.36
CA ALA A 75 0.87 15.32 -9.85
C ALA A 75 0.90 15.43 -8.31
N LYS A 76 0.14 16.37 -7.75
CA LYS A 76 0.17 16.70 -6.32
C LYS A 76 -0.23 15.52 -5.42
N GLU A 77 -1.03 14.61 -5.95
CA GLU A 77 -1.55 13.42 -5.29
C GLU A 77 -0.61 12.21 -5.32
N ASN A 78 0.51 12.32 -6.04
CA ASN A 78 1.57 11.33 -6.12
C ASN A 78 2.65 11.68 -5.10
N ILE A 79 2.56 11.10 -3.91
CA ILE A 79 3.48 11.36 -2.81
C ILE A 79 4.54 10.27 -2.75
N PHE A 80 5.81 10.65 -2.82
CA PHE A 80 6.98 9.80 -2.66
C PHE A 80 7.72 10.16 -1.38
N PHE A 81 7.92 9.16 -0.53
CA PHE A 81 8.56 9.25 0.77
C PHE A 81 10.04 8.95 0.69
N GLU A 82 10.73 9.18 1.81
CA GLU A 82 12.18 9.12 1.89
C GLU A 82 12.76 7.75 1.49
N THR A 83 12.06 6.64 1.69
CA THR A 83 12.56 5.32 1.24
C THR A 83 12.43 5.09 -0.27
N GLY A 84 11.77 6.00 -0.99
CA GLY A 84 11.29 5.77 -2.35
C GLY A 84 9.90 5.15 -2.40
N ALA A 85 9.34 4.73 -1.24
CA ALA A 85 7.96 4.31 -1.13
C ALA A 85 7.01 5.44 -1.55
N PHE A 86 5.84 5.12 -2.07
CA PHE A 86 4.93 6.11 -2.61
C PHE A 86 3.48 5.71 -2.48
N SER A 87 2.62 6.73 -2.47
CA SER A 87 1.18 6.57 -2.59
C SER A 87 0.64 7.49 -3.67
N LYS A 88 -0.21 6.93 -4.53
CA LYS A 88 -0.97 7.67 -5.55
C LYS A 88 -2.40 7.15 -5.61
N GLY A 89 -3.34 7.96 -6.06
CA GLY A 89 -4.72 7.50 -6.17
C GLY A 89 -5.72 8.63 -6.36
N THR A 90 -6.99 8.26 -6.38
CA THR A 90 -8.12 9.17 -6.53
C THR A 90 -8.06 10.30 -5.49
N VAL A 91 -8.23 11.54 -5.94
CA VAL A 91 -8.21 12.74 -5.07
C VAL A 91 -9.57 13.02 -4.45
N GLN A 92 -10.65 12.58 -5.10
CA GLN A 92 -12.03 12.80 -4.67
C GLN A 92 -12.85 11.54 -4.90
N LEU A 93 -13.45 10.99 -3.85
CA LEU A 93 -14.53 10.00 -3.99
C LEU A 93 -15.74 10.72 -4.59
N ALA A 94 -16.00 10.49 -5.88
CA ALA A 94 -17.04 11.17 -6.64
C ALA A 94 -18.19 10.22 -7.02
N PRO A 95 -19.44 10.71 -7.12
CA PRO A 95 -20.53 9.91 -7.67
C PRO A 95 -20.20 9.40 -9.08
N PHE A 96 -20.52 8.13 -9.36
CA PHE A 96 -20.37 7.51 -10.69
C PHE A 96 -18.93 7.40 -11.21
N ALA A 97 -17.93 7.65 -10.37
CA ALA A 97 -16.52 7.45 -10.67
C ALA A 97 -15.99 6.24 -9.90
N GLU A 98 -15.08 5.49 -10.51
CA GLU A 98 -14.32 4.46 -9.82
C GLU A 98 -13.33 5.11 -8.84
N PHE A 99 -13.00 4.38 -7.78
CA PHE A 99 -11.97 4.77 -6.84
C PHE A 99 -10.79 3.81 -6.94
N GLY A 100 -9.57 4.35 -6.95
CA GLY A 100 -8.35 3.55 -6.96
C GLY A 100 -7.24 4.20 -6.17
N ALA A 101 -6.44 3.37 -5.52
CA ALA A 101 -5.21 3.78 -4.86
C ALA A 101 -4.12 2.75 -5.09
N GLU A 102 -2.89 3.23 -5.31
CA GLU A 102 -1.69 2.41 -5.40
C GLU A 102 -0.70 2.79 -4.29
N TYR A 103 -0.16 1.76 -3.67
CA TYR A 103 0.82 1.83 -2.60
C TYR A 103 2.08 1.11 -3.06
N GLY A 104 3.14 1.84 -3.34
CA GLY A 104 4.41 1.26 -3.75
C GLY A 104 5.40 1.28 -2.60
N PHE A 105 5.84 0.11 -2.15
CA PHE A 105 6.93 -0.03 -1.20
C PHE A 105 8.25 -0.27 -1.94
N VAL A 106 9.33 0.28 -1.39
CA VAL A 106 10.68 0.12 -1.93
C VAL A 106 11.61 -0.29 -0.79
N HIS A 107 12.37 -1.35 -0.99
CA HIS A 107 13.43 -1.75 -0.10
C HIS A 107 14.55 -2.42 -0.89
N GLU A 108 15.73 -1.79 -0.91
CA GLU A 108 16.91 -2.28 -1.62
C GLU A 108 16.57 -2.64 -3.09
N ASN A 109 16.71 -3.92 -3.44
CA ASN A 109 16.50 -4.47 -4.79
C ASN A 109 15.08 -4.99 -5.03
N ARG A 110 14.14 -4.66 -4.15
CA ARG A 110 12.73 -5.07 -4.22
C ARG A 110 11.80 -3.88 -4.26
N ARG A 111 10.72 -4.03 -5.03
CA ARG A 111 9.49 -3.28 -4.83
C ARG A 111 8.31 -4.23 -4.70
N SER A 112 7.38 -3.86 -3.84
CA SER A 112 6.09 -4.50 -3.74
C SER A 112 5.05 -3.40 -3.84
N ARG A 113 4.16 -3.47 -4.82
CA ARG A 113 3.14 -2.46 -5.04
C ARG A 113 1.77 -3.10 -4.97
N LEU A 114 0.84 -2.47 -4.26
CA LEU A 114 -0.53 -2.93 -4.18
C LEU A 114 -1.47 -1.87 -4.72
N VAL A 115 -2.34 -2.25 -5.65
CA VAL A 115 -3.44 -1.42 -6.14
C VAL A 115 -4.74 -1.94 -5.54
N GLN A 116 -5.55 -1.06 -4.96
CA GLN A 116 -6.94 -1.32 -4.60
C GLN A 116 -7.87 -0.64 -5.62
N LEU A 117 -8.89 -1.36 -6.10
CA LEU A 117 -9.86 -0.85 -7.08
C LEU A 117 -11.30 -1.04 -6.60
N TYR A 118 -12.10 0.00 -6.70
CA TYR A 118 -13.50 0.04 -6.30
C TYR A 118 -14.38 0.55 -7.44
N ASN A 119 -15.57 -0.03 -7.55
CA ASN A 119 -16.54 0.36 -8.59
C ASN A 119 -17.19 1.71 -8.27
N LYS A 120 -18.11 2.13 -9.14
CA LYS A 120 -18.85 3.39 -9.04
C LYS A 120 -19.78 3.45 -7.83
N GLU A 121 -20.14 2.28 -7.29
CA GLU A 121 -20.94 2.08 -6.10
C GLU A 121 -20.10 2.06 -4.82
N GLY A 122 -18.77 2.18 -4.95
CA GLY A 122 -17.80 2.16 -3.85
C GLY A 122 -17.47 0.76 -3.35
N GLU A 123 -17.84 -0.31 -4.06
CA GLU A 123 -17.60 -1.69 -3.66
C GLU A 123 -16.27 -2.19 -4.21
N LEU A 124 -15.53 -2.96 -3.40
CA LEU A 124 -14.22 -3.46 -3.81
C LEU A 124 -14.36 -4.43 -4.99
N ILE A 125 -13.75 -4.09 -6.12
CA ILE A 125 -13.69 -4.94 -7.32
C ILE A 125 -12.59 -5.99 -7.14
N GLY A 126 -11.44 -5.57 -6.62
CA GLY A 126 -10.29 -6.44 -6.45
C GLY A 126 -9.00 -5.66 -6.26
N LEU A 127 -7.90 -6.41 -6.25
CA LEU A 127 -6.56 -5.90 -6.01
C LEU A 127 -5.63 -6.28 -7.15
N THR A 128 -4.56 -5.51 -7.31
CA THR A 128 -3.41 -5.93 -8.12
C THR A 128 -2.15 -5.85 -7.28
N LEU A 129 -1.55 -7.00 -6.99
CA LEU A 129 -0.26 -7.11 -6.32
C LEU A 129 0.85 -7.19 -7.37
N ILE A 130 1.79 -6.26 -7.29
CA ILE A 130 2.86 -6.09 -8.27
C ILE A 130 4.19 -6.28 -7.56
N ARG A 131 4.81 -7.43 -7.81
CA ARG A 131 6.04 -7.88 -7.14
C ARG A 131 7.18 -7.73 -8.10
N GLU A 132 8.16 -6.90 -7.74
CA GLU A 132 9.21 -6.46 -8.64
C GLU A 132 10.60 -6.60 -7.99
N PHE A 133 11.56 -6.94 -8.84
CA PHE A 133 12.97 -7.16 -8.52
C PHE A 133 13.82 -6.30 -9.42
N ARG A 134 14.87 -5.71 -8.88
CA ARG A 134 15.85 -5.00 -9.68
C ARG A 134 16.60 -6.01 -10.56
N SER A 135 16.76 -5.67 -11.84
CA SER A 135 17.43 -6.55 -12.80
C SER A 135 18.88 -6.84 -12.38
N PHE A 136 19.34 -8.06 -12.66
CA PHE A 136 20.68 -8.53 -12.31
C PHE A 136 20.96 -8.57 -10.80
N THR A 137 19.93 -8.87 -10.00
CA THR A 137 20.06 -9.08 -8.55
C THR A 137 19.50 -10.44 -8.15
N ASP A 138 19.85 -10.90 -6.96
CA ASP A 138 19.42 -12.16 -6.34
C ASP A 138 18.24 -11.97 -5.38
N ALA A 139 17.56 -10.82 -5.47
CA ALA A 139 16.45 -10.49 -4.60
C ALA A 139 15.30 -11.50 -4.71
N GLN A 140 14.69 -11.87 -3.58
CA GLN A 140 13.68 -12.93 -3.51
C GLN A 140 12.39 -12.44 -2.88
N GLU A 141 11.26 -13.10 -3.19
CA GLU A 141 9.98 -12.84 -2.53
C GLU A 141 10.05 -13.17 -1.04
N ARG A 142 9.25 -12.45 -0.25
CA ARG A 142 8.93 -12.85 1.11
C ARG A 142 7.92 -14.00 1.07
N PRO A 143 7.85 -14.85 2.11
CA PRO A 143 6.80 -15.85 2.20
C PRO A 143 5.41 -15.19 2.27
N GLN A 144 4.36 -16.00 2.05
CA GLN A 144 2.98 -15.63 2.34
C GLN A 144 2.87 -15.03 3.74
N LEU A 145 2.19 -13.88 3.86
CA LEU A 145 2.01 -13.25 5.16
C LEU A 145 1.08 -14.08 6.05
N THR A 146 1.47 -14.24 7.30
CA THR A 146 0.74 -14.93 8.36
C THR A 146 0.60 -14.04 9.59
N VAL A 147 -0.38 -14.33 10.43
CA VAL A 147 -0.60 -13.58 11.68
C VAL A 147 0.60 -13.74 12.60
N GLU A 148 1.18 -14.93 12.64
CA GLU A 148 2.32 -15.30 13.48
C GLU A 148 3.53 -14.39 13.24
N GLN A 149 3.77 -14.00 12.00
CA GLN A 149 4.85 -13.07 11.66
C GLN A 149 4.61 -11.65 12.24
N LEU A 150 3.35 -11.24 12.38
CA LEU A 150 2.95 -9.92 12.87
C LEU A 150 2.84 -9.84 14.40
N ILE A 151 2.64 -10.96 15.10
CA ILE A 151 2.54 -10.98 16.58
C ILE A 151 3.80 -10.36 17.20
N GLY A 152 3.60 -9.44 18.15
CA GLY A 152 4.68 -8.77 18.87
C GLY A 152 4.43 -7.27 19.00
N LYS A 153 5.45 -6.58 19.52
CA LYS A 153 5.48 -5.13 19.66
C LYS A 153 6.29 -4.53 18.53
N TRP A 154 5.83 -3.42 18.00
CA TRP A 154 6.40 -2.70 16.89
C TRP A 154 6.48 -1.23 17.26
N GLN A 155 7.62 -0.61 16.98
CA GLN A 155 7.82 0.82 17.16
C GLN A 155 8.35 1.43 15.88
N GLY A 156 7.81 2.58 15.50
CA GLY A 156 8.15 3.19 14.22
C GLY A 156 8.06 4.70 14.23
N ILE A 157 8.31 5.26 13.04
CA ILE A 157 8.08 6.67 12.73
C ILE A 157 7.14 6.73 11.55
N SER A 158 6.08 7.51 11.70
CA SER A 158 5.22 7.93 10.60
C SER A 158 5.75 9.22 9.98
N HIS A 159 5.59 9.38 8.67
CA HIS A 159 5.75 10.63 7.95
C HIS A 159 4.46 10.90 7.18
N THR A 160 3.75 11.97 7.55
CA THR A 160 2.46 12.35 6.97
C THR A 160 2.60 13.61 6.14
N VAL A 161 2.15 13.54 4.89
CA VAL A 161 2.08 14.67 3.94
C VAL A 161 0.62 15.01 3.70
N TYR A 162 0.28 16.30 3.71
CA TYR A 162 -1.10 16.78 3.63
C TYR A 162 -1.40 17.42 2.28
N SER A 163 -2.65 17.28 1.82
CA SER A 163 -3.09 17.80 0.52
C SER A 163 -3.23 19.32 0.48
N ASP A 164 -3.38 19.96 1.64
CA ASP A 164 -3.45 21.42 1.84
C ASP A 164 -2.06 22.10 1.86
N LEU A 165 -0.99 21.33 1.64
CA LEU A 165 0.41 21.79 1.61
C LEU A 165 0.94 22.34 2.94
N ARG A 166 0.26 22.11 4.07
CA ARG A 166 0.85 22.41 5.37
C ARG A 166 2.10 21.55 5.60
N PRO A 167 3.02 21.97 6.48
CA PRO A 167 4.23 21.20 6.76
C PRO A 167 3.93 19.74 7.08
N SER A 168 4.70 18.82 6.50
CA SER A 168 4.57 17.40 6.80
C SER A 168 4.90 17.14 8.26
N ASN A 169 4.25 16.14 8.86
CA ASN A 169 4.47 15.77 10.25
C ASN A 169 5.25 14.44 10.33
N LYS A 170 6.11 14.30 11.34
CA LYS A 170 6.75 13.03 11.70
C LYS A 170 6.45 12.71 13.16
N GLU A 171 5.92 11.52 13.42
CA GLU A 171 5.50 11.12 14.77
C GLU A 171 5.87 9.67 15.05
N THR A 172 6.17 9.38 16.32
CA THR A 172 6.37 8.02 16.79
C THR A 172 5.07 7.23 16.73
N THR A 173 5.15 6.01 16.22
CA THR A 173 4.04 5.06 16.21
C THR A 173 4.36 3.87 17.09
N TYR A 174 3.34 3.28 17.69
CA TYR A 174 3.42 2.01 18.39
C TYR A 174 2.33 1.09 17.87
N LEU A 175 2.65 -0.20 17.75
CA LEU A 175 1.71 -1.24 17.39
C LEU A 175 2.04 -2.49 18.21
N GLU A 176 1.06 -3.05 18.87
CA GLU A 176 1.16 -4.34 19.54
C GLU A 176 0.06 -5.27 19.04
N ILE A 177 0.48 -6.45 18.58
CA ILE A 177 -0.44 -7.50 18.12
C ILE A 177 -0.25 -8.70 19.04
N LYS A 178 -1.30 -9.05 19.78
CA LYS A 178 -1.34 -10.20 20.68
C LYS A 178 -2.32 -11.22 20.14
N ARG A 179 -1.91 -12.48 20.08
CA ARG A 179 -2.86 -13.58 19.87
C ARG A 179 -3.65 -13.79 21.16
N LEU A 180 -4.95 -13.99 21.00
CA LEU A 180 -5.86 -14.41 22.04
C LEU A 180 -6.31 -15.84 21.77
N ASP A 181 -6.98 -16.45 22.74
CA ASP A 181 -7.55 -17.79 22.58
C ASP A 181 -8.66 -17.83 21.51
N ASN A 182 -9.01 -19.04 21.08
CA ASN A 182 -10.15 -19.30 20.18
C ASN A 182 -10.08 -18.58 18.81
N GLY A 183 -8.87 -18.29 18.30
CA GLY A 183 -8.69 -17.70 16.98
C GLY A 183 -8.92 -16.19 16.92
N TYR A 184 -8.79 -15.50 18.06
CA TYR A 184 -8.85 -14.04 18.12
C TYR A 184 -7.46 -13.42 18.28
N LEU A 185 -7.37 -12.13 18.04
CA LEU A 185 -6.21 -11.30 18.34
C LEU A 185 -6.65 -9.93 18.87
N GLU A 186 -5.78 -9.31 19.64
CA GLU A 186 -5.87 -7.90 20.02
C GLU A 186 -4.81 -7.12 19.21
N LYS A 187 -5.23 -6.01 18.61
CA LYS A 187 -4.36 -5.05 17.94
C LYS A 187 -4.48 -3.71 18.66
N GLN A 188 -3.43 -3.30 19.36
CA GLN A 188 -3.33 -1.98 19.99
C GLN A 188 -2.38 -1.12 19.17
N GLN A 189 -2.77 0.11 18.83
CA GLN A 189 -1.92 1.01 18.07
C GLN A 189 -2.00 2.45 18.56
N LEU A 190 -0.88 3.17 18.42
CA LEU A 190 -0.78 4.62 18.55
C LEU A 190 -0.37 5.20 17.20
N PHE A 191 -1.23 6.03 16.62
CA PHE A 191 -0.98 6.71 15.35
C PHE A 191 -1.72 8.05 15.33
N ALA A 192 -1.10 9.11 14.79
CA ALA A 192 -1.67 10.45 14.75
C ALA A 192 -2.10 10.98 16.14
N GLY A 193 -1.36 10.61 17.20
CA GLY A 193 -1.69 10.95 18.59
C GLY A 193 -2.88 10.19 19.19
N GLU A 194 -3.51 9.28 18.44
CA GLU A 194 -4.66 8.51 18.89
C GLU A 194 -4.29 7.06 19.21
N GLU A 195 -4.69 6.62 20.40
CA GLU A 195 -4.56 5.23 20.81
C GLU A 195 -5.86 4.47 20.55
N THR A 196 -5.76 3.39 19.77
CA THR A 196 -6.90 2.53 19.44
C THR A 196 -6.60 1.08 19.73
N ILE A 197 -7.59 0.36 20.24
CA ILE A 197 -7.55 -1.09 20.47
C ILE A 197 -8.65 -1.74 19.63
N PHE A 198 -8.30 -2.80 18.92
CA PHE A 198 -9.21 -3.60 18.11
C PHE A 198 -9.17 -5.06 18.55
N LEU A 199 -10.34 -5.68 18.60
CA LEU A 199 -10.49 -7.12 18.72
C LEU A 199 -10.73 -7.68 17.32
N GLY A 200 -9.80 -8.52 16.84
CA GLY A 200 -9.83 -9.15 15.53
C GLY A 200 -10.11 -10.65 15.63
N LYS A 201 -10.96 -11.18 14.75
CA LYS A 201 -11.11 -12.61 14.51
C LYS A 201 -10.26 -13.04 13.33
N ILE A 202 -9.49 -14.11 13.50
CA ILE A 202 -8.69 -14.70 12.44
C ILE A 202 -9.59 -15.67 11.65
N VAL A 203 -9.72 -15.45 10.35
CA VAL A 203 -10.47 -16.31 9.42
C VAL A 203 -9.61 -16.55 8.19
N ASN A 204 -8.97 -17.72 8.10
CA ASN A 204 -8.00 -18.04 7.05
C ASN A 204 -6.89 -16.98 6.96
N ASN A 205 -6.74 -16.33 5.81
CA ASN A 205 -5.79 -15.25 5.55
C ASN A 205 -6.39 -13.86 5.81
N ARG A 206 -7.46 -13.75 6.62
CA ARG A 206 -8.16 -12.49 6.90
C ARG A 206 -8.26 -12.23 8.40
N LEU A 207 -8.21 -10.96 8.74
CA LEU A 207 -8.45 -10.43 10.08
C LEU A 207 -9.69 -9.56 10.04
N ILE A 208 -10.75 -9.99 10.73
CA ILE A 208 -12.03 -9.28 10.79
C ILE A 208 -12.12 -8.60 12.16
N PHE A 209 -12.04 -7.28 12.19
CA PHE A 209 -12.08 -6.51 13.42
C PHE A 209 -13.49 -6.05 13.76
N ALA A 210 -13.85 -6.18 15.03
CA ALA A 210 -15.09 -5.62 15.56
C ALA A 210 -15.00 -4.07 15.58
N PRO A 211 -16.15 -3.37 15.43
CA PRO A 211 -16.19 -1.93 15.63
C PRO A 211 -15.67 -1.57 17.03
N SER A 212 -14.72 -0.64 17.11
CA SER A 212 -14.18 -0.23 18.42
C SER A 212 -15.13 0.79 19.07
N SER A 213 -15.39 0.63 20.37
CA SER A 213 -16.28 1.51 21.15
C SER A 213 -15.75 2.94 21.33
N LYS A 214 -14.50 3.21 20.93
CA LYS A 214 -13.84 4.53 20.99
C LYS A 214 -13.85 5.29 19.66
N GLN A 215 -14.34 4.71 18.57
CA GLN A 215 -14.63 5.49 17.36
C GLN A 215 -15.84 6.41 17.67
N GLN A 216 -15.56 7.67 18.00
CA GLN A 216 -16.58 8.72 18.22
C GLN A 216 -17.35 9.12 16.95
N SER A 217 -17.14 8.43 15.83
CA SER A 217 -18.02 8.53 14.67
C SER A 217 -18.95 7.31 14.65
N ASN A 218 -20.24 7.54 14.41
CA ASN A 218 -21.30 6.53 14.29
C ASN A 218 -21.06 5.56 13.12
N GLN A 219 -20.01 4.74 13.19
CA GLN A 219 -19.55 3.91 12.11
C GLN A 219 -19.25 2.49 12.60
N ASN A 220 -20.19 1.57 12.33
CA ASN A 220 -19.92 0.13 12.31
C ASN A 220 -19.05 -0.18 11.07
N LEU A 221 -17.81 0.28 11.03
CA LEU A 221 -16.87 -0.16 10.01
C LEU A 221 -16.41 -1.56 10.39
N ASN A 222 -16.92 -2.56 9.69
CA ASN A 222 -16.27 -3.87 9.63
C ASN A 222 -14.91 -3.66 8.97
N TYR A 223 -13.88 -3.56 9.79
CA TYR A 223 -12.53 -3.32 9.34
C TYR A 223 -11.92 -4.69 9.04
N GLU A 224 -11.58 -4.93 7.78
CA GLU A 224 -10.98 -6.20 7.36
C GLU A 224 -9.56 -5.97 6.86
N GLU A 225 -8.64 -6.83 7.28
CA GLU A 225 -7.27 -6.87 6.77
C GLU A 225 -7.03 -8.22 6.10
N VAL A 226 -6.67 -8.21 4.81
CA VAL A 226 -6.28 -9.41 4.07
C VAL A 226 -4.76 -9.58 4.11
N LEU A 227 -4.32 -10.80 4.32
CA LEU A 227 -2.92 -11.23 4.30
C LEU A 227 -2.62 -11.87 2.94
N LEU A 228 -1.64 -11.32 2.24
CA LEU A 228 -1.33 -11.61 0.85
C LEU A 228 0.08 -12.21 0.70
N PRO A 229 0.41 -12.72 -0.50
CA PRO A 229 1.77 -13.16 -0.82
C PRO A 229 2.81 -12.05 -0.63
N ASP A 230 4.08 -12.45 -0.58
CA ASP A 230 5.21 -11.53 -0.48
C ASP A 230 5.16 -10.63 0.77
N GLY A 231 4.66 -11.13 1.90
CA GLY A 231 4.61 -10.37 3.15
C GLY A 231 3.66 -9.17 3.14
N VAL A 232 2.75 -9.07 2.16
CA VAL A 232 1.87 -7.91 2.01
C VAL A 232 0.58 -8.08 2.82
N SER A 233 0.08 -7.00 3.42
CA SER A 233 -1.30 -6.93 3.89
C SER A 233 -2.01 -5.69 3.36
N SER A 234 -3.33 -5.71 3.41
CA SER A 234 -4.14 -4.56 3.02
C SER A 234 -5.37 -4.45 3.90
N ASN A 235 -5.63 -3.25 4.41
CA ASN A 235 -6.96 -2.94 4.88
C ASN A 235 -7.88 -2.68 3.69
N LEU A 236 -9.05 -3.30 3.74
CA LEU A 236 -10.05 -3.25 2.70
C LEU A 236 -11.40 -2.88 3.32
N PRO A 237 -11.78 -1.59 3.32
CA PRO A 237 -13.18 -1.24 3.53
C PRO A 237 -14.01 -1.98 2.46
N PRO A 238 -14.95 -2.86 2.81
CA PRO A 238 -15.71 -3.60 1.79
C PRO A 238 -16.54 -2.68 0.91
N LYS A 239 -16.91 -1.50 1.44
CA LYS A 239 -17.61 -0.43 0.74
C LYS A 239 -17.12 0.93 1.19
N LEU A 240 -16.76 1.79 0.24
CA LEU A 240 -16.47 3.20 0.44
C LEU A 240 -17.79 3.98 0.44
N GLU A 241 -18.20 4.43 1.61
CA GLU A 241 -19.43 5.18 1.78
C GLU A 241 -19.20 6.69 1.64
N ARG A 242 -20.07 7.35 0.88
CA ARG A 242 -20.07 8.82 0.79
C ARG A 242 -20.49 9.44 2.13
N ARG A 243 -20.06 10.68 2.39
CA ARG A 243 -20.39 11.44 3.62
C ARG A 243 -19.83 10.82 4.90
N LYS A 244 -18.83 9.94 4.76
CA LYS A 244 -18.12 9.29 5.86
C LYS A 244 -16.62 9.43 5.61
N GLU A 245 -15.90 9.73 6.68
CA GLU A 245 -14.44 9.66 6.65
C GLU A 245 -14.03 8.20 6.49
N PHE A 246 -12.97 7.99 5.72
CA PHE A 246 -12.40 6.67 5.53
C PHE A 246 -10.90 6.78 5.25
N PHE A 247 -10.24 5.64 5.31
CA PHE A 247 -8.88 5.52 4.82
C PHE A 247 -8.70 4.17 4.16
N THR A 248 -7.66 4.09 3.36
CA THR A 248 -7.24 2.87 2.67
C THR A 248 -5.76 2.67 2.93
N GLU A 249 -5.38 1.45 3.29
CA GLU A 249 -4.04 1.12 3.76
C GLU A 249 -3.53 -0.16 3.10
N ALA A 250 -2.23 -0.15 2.79
CA ALA A 250 -1.46 -1.35 2.49
C ALA A 250 -0.23 -1.39 3.42
N ALA A 251 0.31 -2.58 3.62
CA ALA A 251 1.54 -2.79 4.36
C ALA A 251 2.39 -3.89 3.73
N TRP A 252 3.69 -3.86 4.02
CA TRP A 252 4.64 -4.87 3.60
C TRP A 252 5.59 -5.22 4.75
N LEU A 253 5.60 -6.49 5.14
CA LEU A 253 6.58 -7.07 6.06
C LEU A 253 7.88 -7.35 5.28
N VAL A 254 8.68 -6.30 5.17
CA VAL A 254 9.90 -6.24 4.37
C VAL A 254 10.95 -7.23 4.86
N LYS A 255 11.11 -7.34 6.18
CA LYS A 255 11.97 -8.31 6.89
C LYS A 255 11.19 -8.87 8.06
N ASP A 256 11.70 -9.92 8.71
CA ASP A 256 11.02 -10.49 9.90
C ASP A 256 10.84 -9.47 11.04
N THR A 257 11.67 -8.42 11.05
CA THR A 257 11.70 -7.36 12.06
C THR A 257 11.43 -5.96 11.50
N GLU A 258 11.14 -5.79 10.21
CA GLU A 258 10.88 -4.49 9.59
C GLU A 258 9.60 -4.56 8.77
N ARG A 259 8.67 -3.64 9.05
CA ARG A 259 7.41 -3.51 8.33
C ARG A 259 7.23 -2.06 7.87
N GLN A 260 6.67 -1.89 6.68
CA GLN A 260 6.27 -0.59 6.16
C GLN A 260 4.76 -0.55 5.95
N ARG A 261 4.13 0.59 6.21
CA ARG A 261 2.70 0.82 5.94
C ARG A 261 2.52 2.12 5.17
N LEU A 262 1.58 2.13 4.24
CA LEU A 262 1.17 3.32 3.52
C LEU A 262 -0.33 3.50 3.66
N ILE A 263 -0.74 4.69 4.09
CA ILE A 263 -2.13 5.03 4.40
C ILE A 263 -2.52 6.25 3.59
N ARG A 264 -3.69 6.21 2.94
CA ARG A 264 -4.35 7.39 2.36
C ARG A 264 -5.61 7.69 3.15
N SER A 265 -5.75 8.92 3.63
CA SER A 265 -6.91 9.35 4.41
C SER A 265 -7.79 10.30 3.62
N TYR A 266 -9.11 10.17 3.82
CA TYR A 266 -10.15 10.92 3.15
C TYR A 266 -11.14 11.50 4.17
N ASN A 267 -11.54 12.75 3.99
CA ASN A 267 -12.54 13.37 4.85
C ASN A 267 -13.97 12.91 4.50
N ALA A 268 -14.97 13.39 5.24
CA ALA A 268 -16.37 13.04 5.00
C ALA A 268 -16.88 13.50 3.63
N GLN A 269 -16.28 14.53 3.04
CA GLN A 269 -16.59 15.00 1.69
C GLN A 269 -15.99 14.07 0.61
N GLY A 270 -15.17 13.09 1.00
CA GLY A 270 -14.49 12.18 0.09
C GLY A 270 -13.21 12.77 -0.51
N GLU A 271 -12.73 13.90 0.00
CA GLU A 271 -11.50 14.54 -0.45
C GLU A 271 -10.29 13.88 0.20
N TRP A 272 -9.26 13.61 -0.60
CA TRP A 272 -7.97 13.14 -0.10
C TRP A 272 -7.33 14.24 0.74
N ILE A 273 -7.07 13.95 2.02
CA ILE A 273 -6.51 14.92 2.98
C ILE A 273 -5.04 14.67 3.31
N SER A 274 -4.58 13.42 3.27
CA SER A 274 -3.19 13.08 3.57
C SER A 274 -2.75 11.72 3.05
N SER A 275 -1.44 11.56 2.89
CA SER A 275 -0.78 10.26 2.76
C SER A 275 0.26 10.11 3.87
N SER A 276 0.28 8.95 4.52
CA SER A 276 1.25 8.62 5.56
C SER A 276 2.06 7.40 5.19
N HIS A 277 3.37 7.47 5.41
CA HIS A 277 4.29 6.33 5.35
C HIS A 277 4.81 6.03 6.74
N ILE A 278 4.74 4.77 7.14
CA ILE A 278 5.16 4.31 8.46
C ILE A 278 6.23 3.25 8.24
N VAL A 279 7.36 3.40 8.92
CA VAL A 279 8.41 2.37 9.00
C VAL A 279 8.50 1.94 10.45
N GLU A 280 8.21 0.68 10.73
CA GLU A 280 8.15 0.12 12.08
C GLU A 280 9.07 -1.10 12.22
N ILE A 281 9.75 -1.15 13.36
CA ILE A 281 10.71 -2.20 13.72
C ILE A 281 10.10 -3.03 14.85
N LYS A 282 10.19 -4.35 14.71
CA LYS A 282 9.78 -5.30 15.74
C LYS A 282 10.71 -5.19 16.93
N MET A 283 10.14 -4.96 18.10
CA MET A 283 10.87 -4.92 19.36
C MET A 283 11.24 -6.35 19.78
N ALA A 284 12.41 -6.48 20.40
CA ALA A 284 12.88 -7.74 20.99
C ALA A 284 12.03 -8.15 22.19
#